data_AF-A0A940BCH0-F1
#
_entry.id   AF-A0A940BCH0-F1
#
_cell.length_a   1.000
_cell.length_b   1.000
_cell.length_c   1.000
_cell.angle_alpha   90.00
_cell.angle_beta   90.00
_cell.angle_gamma   90.00
#
_symmetry.space_group_name_H-M   'P 1'
#
loop_
_entity.id
_entity.type
_entity.pdbx_description
1 polymer ?
#
loop_
_entity_poly.entity_id
_entity_poly.type
_entity_poly.pdbx_seq_one_letter_code
_entity_poly.pdbx_strand_id
1 'polypeptide(L)'
;MDIDLSKFINVTITDDQMTAYIYISSQTAESGAIPAESLTPEKLREFLSTRGVKAGIDKTTLQSIVINKLFDRQHVIAQGQPPVNGVDGSFKLFFKTQIDNHPKVLEDGSVDYRNIDIYEPVHEGMKIAEYIPATPGHFGYNVSGAVLSCTNGREFSPLKGTGFSISDDKKTYTSTLDG
;
A
#
# COMPACT_ATOMS: atom_id res chain seq x y z
N MET A 1 -43.72 -17.11 -3.40
CA MET A 1 -43.77 -16.03 -2.39
C MET A 1 -42.33 -15.76 -2.04
N ASP A 2 -41.78 -14.63 -2.52
CA ASP A 2 -40.39 -14.28 -2.21
C ASP A 2 -40.28 -13.93 -0.73
N ILE A 3 -39.36 -14.58 -0.04
CA ILE A 3 -39.05 -14.30 1.35
C ILE A 3 -38.19 -13.06 1.41
N ASP A 4 -38.61 -12.11 2.25
CA ASP A 4 -37.84 -10.92 2.53
C ASP A 4 -36.61 -11.28 3.38
N LEU A 5 -35.48 -11.51 2.69
CA LEU A 5 -34.20 -11.81 3.31
C LEU A 5 -33.68 -10.67 4.21
N SER A 6 -34.21 -9.44 4.07
CA SER A 6 -33.77 -8.30 4.87
C SER A 6 -34.08 -8.44 6.37
N LYS A 7 -35.02 -9.32 6.73
CA LYS A 7 -35.35 -9.63 8.12
C LYS A 7 -34.30 -10.50 8.82
N PHE A 8 -33.56 -11.29 8.04
CA PHE A 8 -32.58 -12.26 8.54
C PHE A 8 -31.14 -11.82 8.32
N ILE A 9 -30.89 -11.00 7.29
CA ILE A 9 -29.55 -10.65 6.83
C ILE A 9 -29.28 -9.18 7.11
N ASN A 10 -28.27 -8.94 7.95
CA ASN A 10 -27.67 -7.61 8.12
C ASN A 10 -26.32 -7.55 7.39
N VAL A 11 -26.11 -6.47 6.65
CA VAL A 11 -24.85 -6.18 5.98
C VAL A 11 -24.33 -4.87 6.53
N THR A 12 -23.12 -4.89 7.06
CA THR A 12 -22.43 -3.71 7.58
C THR A 12 -21.18 -3.48 6.75
N ILE A 13 -21.02 -2.26 6.24
CA ILE A 13 -19.81 -1.80 5.55
C ILE A 13 -19.07 -0.87 6.51
N THR A 14 -17.76 -1.02 6.64
CA THR A 14 -16.92 -0.15 7.47
C THR A 14 -16.91 1.28 6.94
N ASP A 15 -16.64 2.26 7.81
CA ASP A 15 -16.64 3.69 7.45
C ASP A 15 -15.66 4.03 6.31
N ASP A 16 -14.54 3.31 6.24
CA ASP A 16 -13.54 3.42 5.17
C ASP A 16 -13.98 2.76 3.84
N GLN A 17 -15.14 2.10 3.82
CA GLN A 17 -15.67 1.29 2.73
C GLN A 17 -14.76 0.14 2.27
N MET A 18 -13.78 -0.27 3.07
CA MET A 18 -12.80 -1.29 2.70
C MET A 18 -13.22 -2.70 3.09
N THR A 19 -14.13 -2.87 4.03
CA THR A 19 -14.58 -4.19 4.47
C THR A 19 -16.10 -4.26 4.55
N ALA A 20 -16.67 -5.34 4.02
CA ALA A 20 -18.07 -5.67 4.21
C ALA A 20 -18.19 -6.91 5.11
N TYR A 21 -19.12 -6.83 6.04
CA TYR A 21 -19.50 -7.89 6.93
C TYR A 21 -20.93 -8.31 6.68
N ILE A 22 -21.20 -9.60 6.84
CA ILE A 22 -22.55 -10.15 6.88
C ILE A 22 -22.82 -10.76 8.24
N TYR A 23 -24.04 -10.60 8.71
CA TYR A 23 -24.61 -11.31 9.84
C TYR A 23 -25.95 -11.91 9.40
N ILE A 24 -26.11 -13.21 9.59
CA ILE A 24 -27.36 -13.92 9.27
C ILE A 24 -27.90 -14.53 10.55
N SER A 25 -29.10 -14.13 10.96
CA SER A 25 -29.81 -14.72 12.09
C SER A 25 -30.42 -16.07 11.70
N SER A 26 -30.17 -17.13 12.47
CA SER A 26 -30.77 -18.46 12.23
C SER A 26 -32.28 -18.46 12.43
N GLN A 27 -32.77 -17.61 13.33
CA GLN A 27 -34.18 -17.43 13.65
C GLN A 27 -34.50 -15.96 13.98
N THR A 28 -35.70 -15.51 13.62
CA THR A 28 -36.19 -14.16 13.96
C THR A 28 -37.50 -14.26 14.74
N ALA A 29 -37.74 -13.29 15.62
CA ALA A 29 -38.97 -13.23 16.42
C ALA A 29 -40.25 -13.14 15.57
N GLU A 30 -40.14 -12.56 14.36
CA GLU A 30 -41.28 -12.30 13.47
C GLU A 30 -41.52 -13.38 12.41
N SER A 31 -40.51 -14.16 12.04
CA SER A 31 -40.59 -15.05 10.87
C SER A 31 -40.01 -16.46 11.10
N GLY A 32 -39.62 -16.80 12.33
CA GLY A 32 -39.14 -18.15 12.65
C GLY A 32 -37.76 -18.43 12.04
N ALA A 33 -37.48 -19.69 11.68
CA ALA A 33 -36.20 -20.08 11.09
C ALA A 33 -36.10 -19.69 9.61
N ILE A 34 -34.90 -19.33 9.14
CA ILE A 34 -34.68 -19.03 7.72
C ILE A 34 -34.94 -20.28 6.85
N PRO A 35 -35.81 -20.21 5.83
CA PRO A 35 -36.04 -21.35 4.94
C PRO A 35 -34.80 -21.68 4.13
N ALA A 36 -34.32 -22.94 4.20
CA ALA A 36 -33.07 -23.37 3.57
C ALA A 36 -33.07 -23.13 2.05
N GLU A 37 -34.23 -23.29 1.40
CA GLU A 37 -34.47 -23.07 -0.02
C GLU A 37 -34.45 -21.58 -0.45
N SER A 38 -34.49 -20.66 0.52
CA SER A 38 -34.41 -19.22 0.24
C SER A 38 -32.99 -18.65 0.32
N LEU A 39 -32.04 -19.40 0.88
CA LEU A 39 -30.67 -18.95 1.05
C LEU A 39 -29.75 -19.67 0.06
N THR A 40 -29.58 -19.09 -1.13
CA THR A 40 -28.59 -19.54 -2.12
C THR A 40 -27.46 -18.53 -2.25
N PRO A 41 -26.24 -18.93 -2.67
CA PRO A 41 -25.14 -18.00 -2.89
C PRO A 41 -25.48 -16.91 -3.93
N GLU A 42 -26.32 -17.22 -4.91
CA GLU A 42 -26.75 -16.27 -5.94
C GLU A 42 -27.66 -15.18 -5.35
N LYS A 43 -28.69 -15.58 -4.59
CA LYS A 43 -29.58 -14.64 -3.89
C LYS A 43 -28.81 -13.79 -2.88
N LEU A 44 -27.84 -14.38 -2.19
CA LEU A 44 -26.97 -13.67 -1.26
C LEU A 44 -26.15 -12.61 -2.01
N ARG A 45 -25.54 -12.96 -3.14
CA ARG A 45 -24.79 -12.02 -3.98
C ARG A 45 -25.67 -10.88 -4.52
N GLU A 46 -26.90 -11.18 -4.93
CA GLU A 46 -27.86 -10.16 -5.35
C GLU A 46 -28.23 -9.22 -4.20
N PHE A 47 -28.52 -9.75 -3.02
CA PHE A 47 -28.78 -8.97 -1.82
C PHE A 47 -27.58 -8.11 -1.41
N LEU A 48 -26.35 -8.63 -1.52
CA LEU A 48 -25.13 -7.86 -1.27
C LEU A 48 -24.98 -6.69 -2.25
N SER A 49 -25.28 -6.91 -3.53
CA SER A 49 -25.25 -5.89 -4.57
C SER A 49 -26.26 -4.76 -4.30
N THR A 50 -27.49 -5.09 -3.86
CA THR A 50 -28.50 -4.08 -3.50
C THR A 50 -28.12 -3.28 -2.24
N ARG A 51 -27.28 -3.86 -1.37
CA ARG A 51 -26.70 -3.20 -0.19
C ARG A 51 -25.40 -2.45 -0.48
N GLY A 52 -24.95 -2.40 -1.74
CA GLY A 52 -23.79 -1.62 -2.15
C GLY A 52 -22.46 -2.38 -2.09
N VAL A 53 -22.45 -3.69 -1.87
CA VAL A 53 -21.25 -4.54 -1.95
C VAL A 53 -21.17 -5.14 -3.36
N LYS A 54 -20.25 -4.64 -4.18
CA LYS A 54 -20.15 -4.97 -5.61
C LYS A 54 -18.80 -5.55 -6.03
N ALA A 55 -17.74 -5.29 -5.26
CA ALA A 55 -16.38 -5.74 -5.55
C ALA A 55 -15.76 -6.42 -4.33
N GLY A 56 -14.69 -7.19 -4.56
CA GLY A 56 -13.92 -7.81 -3.48
C GLY A 56 -14.64 -8.96 -2.75
N ILE A 57 -15.74 -9.49 -3.31
CA ILE A 57 -16.57 -10.51 -2.65
C ILE A 57 -15.84 -11.86 -2.59
N ASP A 58 -15.70 -12.40 -1.38
CA ASP A 58 -15.18 -13.73 -1.14
C ASP A 58 -16.27 -14.80 -1.37
N LYS A 59 -16.24 -15.38 -2.57
CA LYS A 59 -17.15 -16.47 -2.98
C LYS A 59 -17.06 -17.69 -2.08
N THR A 60 -15.87 -18.00 -1.56
CA THR A 60 -15.64 -19.21 -0.74
C THR A 60 -16.28 -19.06 0.63
N THR A 61 -16.16 -17.87 1.23
CA THR A 61 -16.83 -17.55 2.49
C THR A 61 -18.35 -17.54 2.32
N LEU A 62 -18.89 -16.94 1.24
CA LEU A 62 -20.34 -16.99 0.97
C LEU A 62 -20.87 -18.42 0.83
N GLN A 63 -20.18 -19.27 0.06
CA GLN A 63 -20.54 -20.68 -0.07
C GLN A 63 -20.49 -21.41 1.27
N SER A 64 -19.45 -21.17 2.07
CA SER A 64 -19.28 -21.78 3.38
C SER A 64 -20.38 -21.38 4.36
N ILE A 65 -20.84 -20.12 4.31
CA ILE A 65 -21.96 -19.63 5.13
C ILE A 65 -23.25 -20.39 4.80
N VAL A 66 -23.53 -20.61 3.51
CA VAL A 66 -24.74 -21.31 3.06
C VAL A 66 -24.67 -22.80 3.38
N ILE A 67 -23.56 -23.47 3.04
CA ILE A 67 -23.40 -24.93 3.19
C ILE A 67 -23.33 -25.33 4.66
N ASN A 68 -22.47 -24.66 5.43
CA ASN A 68 -22.23 -25.01 6.83
C ASN A 68 -23.18 -24.28 7.80
N LYS A 69 -24.14 -23.50 7.27
CA LYS A 69 -25.11 -22.73 8.06
C LYS A 69 -24.45 -21.90 9.15
N LEU A 70 -23.43 -21.11 8.76
CA LEU A 70 -22.60 -20.34 9.69
C LEU A 70 -23.32 -19.08 10.18
N PHE A 71 -24.48 -19.27 10.80
CA PHE A 71 -25.37 -18.21 11.26
C PHE A 71 -24.98 -17.69 12.64
N ASP A 72 -25.66 -16.64 13.08
CA ASP A 72 -25.55 -16.00 14.39
C ASP A 72 -24.15 -15.49 14.74
N ARG A 73 -23.34 -15.25 13.71
CA ARG A 73 -22.01 -14.65 13.82
C ARG A 73 -21.69 -13.79 12.60
N GLN A 74 -20.81 -12.82 12.81
CA GLN A 74 -20.38 -11.91 11.78
C GLN A 74 -19.25 -12.54 10.94
N HIS A 75 -19.34 -12.40 9.63
CA HIS A 75 -18.30 -12.86 8.68
C HIS A 75 -17.87 -11.74 7.77
N VAL A 76 -16.57 -11.69 7.46
CA VAL A 76 -16.05 -10.86 6.37
C VAL A 76 -16.45 -11.52 5.06
N ILE A 77 -17.14 -10.78 4.20
CA ILE A 77 -17.63 -11.29 2.91
C ILE A 77 -17.11 -10.50 1.71
N ALA A 78 -16.57 -9.30 1.93
CA ALA A 78 -15.86 -8.58 0.90
C ALA A 78 -14.75 -7.71 1.48
N GLN A 79 -13.66 -7.61 0.72
CA GLN A 79 -12.54 -6.72 1.04
C GLN A 79 -12.14 -5.91 -0.20
N GLY A 80 -12.02 -4.60 -0.02
CA GLY A 80 -11.41 -3.72 -1.00
C GLY A 80 -9.90 -3.95 -1.10
N GLN A 81 -9.32 -3.47 -2.19
CA GLN A 81 -7.88 -3.40 -2.38
C GLN A 81 -7.43 -1.95 -2.19
N PRO A 82 -6.61 -1.62 -1.19
CA PRO A 82 -6.14 -0.25 -1.00
C PRO A 82 -5.23 0.18 -2.17
N PRO A 83 -5.26 1.47 -2.55
CA PRO A 83 -4.34 2.00 -3.54
C PRO A 83 -2.91 2.00 -2.98
N VAL A 84 -1.93 1.83 -3.87
CA VAL A 84 -0.51 1.90 -3.54
C VAL A 84 0.09 3.10 -4.27
N ASN A 85 0.63 4.06 -3.53
CA ASN A 85 1.32 5.18 -4.14
C ASN A 85 2.70 4.73 -4.64
N GLY A 86 3.07 5.25 -5.79
CA GLY A 86 4.42 5.17 -6.30
C GLY A 86 5.38 5.99 -5.43
N VAL A 87 6.65 5.61 -5.46
CA VAL A 87 7.75 6.26 -4.76
C VAL A 87 8.51 7.11 -5.78
N ASP A 88 8.77 8.36 -5.44
CA ASP A 88 9.59 9.24 -6.27
C ASP A 88 10.97 8.65 -6.51
N GLY A 89 11.54 8.95 -7.68
CA GLY A 89 12.92 8.60 -7.96
C GLY A 89 13.85 9.28 -6.96
N SER A 90 15.05 8.72 -6.77
CA SER A 90 16.03 9.32 -5.85
C SER A 90 17.45 9.05 -6.30
N PHE A 91 18.39 9.86 -5.84
CA PHE A 91 19.81 9.61 -6.06
C PHE A 91 20.41 9.04 -4.78
N LYS A 92 20.94 7.82 -4.88
CA LYS A 92 21.80 7.25 -3.86
C LYS A 92 23.23 7.72 -4.12
N LEU A 93 23.76 8.51 -3.21
CA LEU A 93 25.15 8.98 -3.26
C LEU A 93 26.03 7.98 -2.52
N PHE A 94 27.21 7.71 -3.09
CA PHE A 94 28.19 6.77 -2.53
C PHE A 94 29.37 7.47 -1.84
N PHE A 95 29.22 8.76 -1.54
CA PHE A 95 30.17 9.58 -0.80
C PHE A 95 29.42 10.38 0.28
N LYS A 96 30.11 10.70 1.37
CA LYS A 96 29.59 11.58 2.42
C LYS A 96 29.29 12.98 1.88
N THR A 97 28.04 13.40 1.98
CA THR A 97 27.60 14.77 1.64
C THR A 97 27.59 15.74 2.81
N GLN A 98 27.65 15.22 4.04
CA GLN A 98 27.75 16.02 5.26
C GLN A 98 29.09 15.72 5.93
N ILE A 99 29.85 16.79 6.15
CA ILE A 99 31.12 16.79 6.89
C ILE A 99 30.84 17.49 8.21
N ASP A 100 30.89 16.75 9.31
CA ASP A 100 30.72 17.33 10.64
C ASP A 100 32.06 17.97 11.05
N ASN A 101 32.23 19.24 10.67
CA ASN A 101 33.48 19.99 10.86
C ASN A 101 33.60 20.66 12.23
N HIS A 102 32.88 20.20 13.25
CA HIS A 102 32.98 20.79 14.59
C HIS A 102 34.29 20.35 15.27
N PRO A 103 35.17 21.30 15.64
CA PRO A 103 36.37 20.98 16.43
C PRO A 103 35.95 20.44 17.79
N LYS A 104 36.52 19.31 18.22
CA LYS A 104 36.32 18.82 19.58
C LYS A 104 37.08 19.73 20.57
N VAL A 105 36.35 20.34 21.49
CA VAL A 105 36.92 21.03 22.66
C VAL A 105 37.28 19.98 23.70
N LEU A 106 38.55 19.94 24.09
CA LEU A 106 39.07 19.06 25.13
C LEU A 106 38.71 19.62 26.52
N GLU A 107 38.74 18.77 27.56
CA GLU A 107 38.40 19.17 28.94
C GLU A 107 39.29 20.32 29.48
N ASP A 108 40.47 20.53 28.90
CA ASP A 108 41.41 21.59 29.24
C ASP A 108 41.14 22.92 28.50
N GLY A 109 40.10 22.98 27.66
CA GLY A 109 39.75 24.15 26.84
C GLY A 109 40.56 24.29 25.55
N SER A 110 41.49 23.37 25.26
CA SER A 110 42.21 23.32 24.00
C SER A 110 41.32 22.74 22.88
N VAL A 111 41.55 23.20 21.65
CA VAL A 111 40.82 22.73 20.46
C VAL A 111 41.70 21.76 19.68
N ASP A 112 41.25 20.51 19.51
CA ASP A 112 41.97 19.53 18.70
C ASP A 112 41.55 19.63 17.22
N TYR A 113 42.48 20.12 16.39
CA TYR A 113 42.31 20.22 14.93
C TYR A 113 42.69 18.94 14.17
N ARG A 114 43.09 17.85 14.85
CA ARG A 114 43.61 16.62 14.19
C ARG A 114 42.54 15.64 13.72
N ASN A 115 41.28 15.85 14.09
CA ASN A 115 40.15 14.97 13.75
C ASN A 115 39.09 15.71 12.92
N ILE A 116 39.54 16.49 11.94
CA ILE A 116 38.66 16.96 10.87
C ILE A 116 38.33 15.73 10.02
N ASP A 117 37.05 15.39 9.89
CA ASP A 117 36.58 14.35 8.99
C ASP A 117 37.12 14.65 7.58
N ILE A 118 38.10 13.86 7.15
CA ILE A 118 38.78 14.01 5.87
C ILE A 118 37.79 13.58 4.78
N TYR A 119 37.69 14.38 3.71
CA TYR A 119 36.92 14.07 2.51
C TYR A 119 37.16 12.61 2.08
N GLU A 120 36.10 11.87 1.72
CA GLU A 120 36.28 10.56 1.11
C GLU A 120 36.92 10.75 -0.26
N PRO A 121 38.14 10.23 -0.50
CA PRO A 121 38.79 10.37 -1.79
C PRO A 121 37.99 9.59 -2.84
N VAL A 122 37.64 10.27 -3.92
CA VAL A 122 36.99 9.67 -5.08
C VAL A 122 38.06 9.48 -6.15
N HIS A 123 38.08 8.28 -6.74
CA HIS A 123 38.99 7.98 -7.85
C HIS A 123 38.27 8.11 -9.20
N GLU A 124 39.01 8.45 -10.25
CA GLU A 124 38.52 8.35 -11.62
C GLU A 124 37.99 6.94 -11.89
N GLY A 125 36.78 6.84 -12.46
CA GLY A 125 36.11 5.57 -12.67
C GLY A 125 35.28 5.06 -11.48
N MET A 126 35.30 5.73 -10.32
CA MET A 126 34.49 5.35 -9.16
C MET A 126 33.02 5.74 -9.32
N LYS A 127 32.09 4.86 -8.93
CA LYS A 127 30.66 5.14 -8.88
C LYS A 127 30.36 6.11 -7.73
N ILE A 128 29.90 7.32 -8.06
CA ILE A 128 29.62 8.39 -7.07
C ILE A 128 28.14 8.54 -6.78
N ALA A 129 27.28 8.20 -7.73
CA ALA A 129 25.84 8.22 -7.56
C ALA A 129 25.14 7.16 -8.40
N GLU A 130 23.98 6.73 -7.92
CA GLU A 130 23.05 5.87 -8.64
C GLU A 130 21.66 6.49 -8.58
N TYR A 131 21.03 6.63 -9.74
CA TYR A 131 19.64 6.98 -9.82
C TYR A 131 18.78 5.74 -9.59
N ILE A 132 17.94 5.80 -8.57
CA ILE A 132 16.88 4.85 -8.28
C ILE A 132 15.62 5.39 -8.98
N PRO A 133 15.11 4.73 -10.04
CA PRO A 133 13.94 5.21 -10.78
C PRO A 133 12.69 5.29 -9.91
N ALA A 134 11.76 6.16 -10.32
CA ALA A 134 10.47 6.25 -9.66
C ALA A 134 9.65 4.97 -9.87
N THR A 135 8.77 4.64 -8.93
CA THR A 135 7.86 3.50 -9.07
C THR A 135 6.46 3.98 -9.48
N PRO A 136 5.73 3.21 -10.31
CA PRO A 136 4.34 3.51 -10.59
C PRO A 136 3.48 3.33 -9.34
N GLY A 137 2.38 4.08 -9.25
CA GLY A 137 1.30 3.80 -8.33
C GLY A 137 0.38 2.71 -8.89
N HIS A 138 -0.34 2.04 -8.02
CA HIS A 138 -1.37 1.07 -8.38
C HIS A 138 -2.72 1.48 -7.81
N PHE A 139 -3.72 1.61 -8.67
CA PHE A 139 -5.08 1.92 -8.26
C PHE A 139 -5.63 0.83 -7.35
N GLY A 140 -6.41 1.25 -6.37
CA GLY A 140 -7.20 0.38 -5.51
C GLY A 140 -8.67 0.38 -5.89
N TYR A 141 -9.47 -0.37 -5.13
CA TYR A 141 -10.93 -0.29 -5.17
C TYR A 141 -11.50 -0.61 -3.78
N ASN A 142 -12.63 -0.01 -3.44
CA ASN A 142 -13.35 -0.32 -2.21
C ASN A 142 -14.44 -1.40 -2.45
N VAL A 143 -15.16 -1.84 -1.41
CA VAL A 143 -16.17 -2.92 -1.55
C VAL A 143 -17.37 -2.52 -2.41
N SER A 144 -17.63 -1.22 -2.60
CA SER A 144 -18.68 -0.73 -3.51
C SER A 144 -18.25 -0.69 -4.97
N GLY A 145 -16.98 -1.01 -5.26
CA GLY A 145 -16.40 -0.99 -6.59
C GLY A 145 -15.94 0.40 -7.03
N ALA A 146 -15.92 1.38 -6.14
CA ALA A 146 -15.34 2.69 -6.43
C ALA A 146 -13.81 2.55 -6.53
N VAL A 147 -13.25 3.09 -7.61
CA VAL A 147 -11.80 3.12 -7.84
C VAL A 147 -11.17 4.12 -6.88
N LEU A 148 -10.13 3.69 -6.17
CA LEU A 148 -9.33 4.53 -5.28
C LEU A 148 -8.07 4.98 -6.03
N SER A 149 -7.86 6.29 -6.12
CA SER A 149 -6.75 6.87 -6.85
C SER A 149 -5.41 6.60 -6.15
N CYS A 150 -4.37 6.45 -6.97
CA CYS A 150 -2.98 6.41 -6.56
C CYS A 150 -2.20 7.56 -7.22
N THR A 151 -1.08 7.94 -6.62
CA THR A 151 -0.12 8.84 -7.25
C THR A 151 1.06 8.05 -7.81
N ASN A 152 1.50 8.38 -9.02
CA ASN A 152 2.76 7.83 -9.54
C ASN A 152 3.94 8.56 -8.89
N GLY A 153 5.03 7.83 -8.67
CA GLY A 153 6.29 8.43 -8.29
C GLY A 153 6.78 9.38 -9.39
N ARG A 154 7.33 10.51 -8.98
CA ARG A 154 7.90 11.50 -9.88
C ARG A 154 9.33 11.12 -10.25
N GLU A 155 9.63 11.13 -11.54
CA GLU A 155 10.99 11.01 -12.05
C GLU A 155 11.78 12.32 -11.83
N PHE A 156 13.07 12.20 -11.53
CA PHE A 156 13.99 13.32 -11.51
C PHE A 156 14.79 13.44 -12.79
N SER A 157 15.12 14.69 -13.15
CA SER A 157 16.06 14.94 -14.24
C SER A 157 17.45 14.43 -13.86
N PRO A 158 18.23 13.90 -14.82
CA PRO A 158 19.62 13.55 -14.59
C PRO A 158 20.40 14.71 -13.95
N LEU A 159 21.35 14.38 -13.06
CA LEU A 159 22.23 15.40 -12.48
C LEU A 159 23.04 16.07 -13.60
N LYS A 160 23.25 17.38 -13.46
CA LYS A 160 24.06 18.17 -14.39
C LYS A 160 25.25 18.74 -13.64
N GLY A 161 26.44 18.60 -14.20
CA GLY A 161 27.67 19.07 -13.58
C GLY A 161 28.91 18.61 -14.35
N THR A 162 30.07 18.97 -13.81
CA THR A 162 31.39 18.52 -14.26
C THR A 162 32.00 17.58 -13.23
N GLY A 163 33.01 16.79 -13.62
CA GLY A 163 33.69 15.84 -12.72
C GLY A 163 33.06 14.45 -12.67
N PHE A 164 32.00 14.20 -13.43
CA PHE A 164 31.42 12.87 -13.61
C PHE A 164 30.90 12.65 -15.01
N SER A 165 30.84 11.38 -15.40
CA SER A 165 30.17 10.88 -16.58
C SER A 165 28.91 10.13 -16.17
N ILE A 166 27.94 10.05 -17.10
CA ILE A 166 26.67 9.36 -16.88
C ILE A 166 26.61 8.19 -17.86
N SER A 167 26.18 7.02 -17.39
CA SER A 167 25.90 5.87 -18.27
C SER A 167 24.79 6.16 -19.28
N ASP A 168 24.75 5.39 -20.38
CA ASP A 168 23.76 5.55 -21.46
C ASP A 168 22.31 5.42 -20.97
N ASP A 169 22.07 4.56 -19.98
CA ASP A 169 20.78 4.37 -19.33
C ASP A 169 20.42 5.48 -18.31
N LYS A 170 21.32 6.45 -18.12
CA LYS A 170 21.22 7.59 -17.20
C LYS A 170 21.09 7.23 -15.72
N LYS A 171 21.47 6.01 -15.34
CA LYS A 171 21.34 5.51 -13.95
C LYS A 171 22.61 5.59 -13.13
N THR A 172 23.77 5.43 -13.76
CA THR A 172 25.06 5.37 -13.06
C THR A 172 25.87 6.61 -13.34
N TYR A 173 26.42 7.19 -12.28
CA TYR A 173 27.28 8.36 -12.31
C TYR A 173 28.66 7.95 -11.83
N THR A 174 29.66 8.20 -12.67
CA THR A 174 31.04 7.75 -12.45
C THR A 174 31.97 8.95 -12.49
N SER A 175 32.88 9.07 -11.51
CA SER A 175 33.85 10.16 -11.48
C SER A 175 34.75 10.14 -12.71
N THR A 176 35.03 11.31 -13.26
CA THR A 176 36.02 11.50 -14.35
C THR A 176 37.32 12.11 -13.84
N LEU A 177 37.45 12.29 -12.53
CA LEU A 177 38.58 12.95 -11.87
C LEU A 177 38.94 12.16 -10.61
N ASP A 178 40.21 12.19 -10.25
CA ASP A 178 40.66 11.89 -8.89
C ASP A 178 40.49 13.13 -8.01
N GLY A 179 39.96 12.98 -6.80
CA GLY A 179 39.73 14.11 -5.88
C GLY A 179 39.08 13.74 -4.56
#